data_AF-A0AAD4DMR6-F1
#
_entry.id   AF-A0AAD4DMR6-F1
#
_cell.length_a   1.000
_cell.length_b   1.000
_cell.length_c   1.000
_cell.angle_alpha   90.00
_cell.angle_beta   90.00
_cell.angle_gamma   90.00
#
_symmetry.space_group_name_H-M   'P 1'
#
loop_
_entity.id
_entity.type
_entity.pdbx_description
1 polymer ?
#
loop_
_entity_poly.entity_id
_entity_poly.type
_entity_poly.pdbx_seq_one_letter_code
_entity_poly.pdbx_strand_id
1 'polypeptide(L)'
;LPLARQLTNLTGNAWNKTLNGGQAKQNEYILLHEFHRLKCIYPDKTYHKKAPGGVGNKGKWDNFKGGLVFEPKRSLWDKCIVIHINSLYPNIIQEYKIDFTTLECLQDVSD
;
A
#
# COMPACT_ATOMS: atom_id res chain seq x y z
N LEU A 1 -17.53 -18.21 1.35
CA LEU A 1 -18.03 -17.73 0.04
C LEU A 1 -18.56 -16.28 0.04
N PRO A 2 -19.38 -15.80 1.00
CA PRO A 2 -19.97 -14.45 0.90
C PRO A 2 -18.92 -13.32 0.97
N LEU A 3 -17.87 -13.47 1.79
CA LEU A 3 -16.78 -12.50 1.89
C LEU A 3 -16.00 -12.34 0.58
N ALA A 4 -15.64 -13.46 -0.07
CA ALA A 4 -14.93 -13.42 -1.34
C ALA A 4 -15.75 -12.67 -2.40
N ARG A 5 -17.07 -12.90 -2.45
CA ARG A 5 -17.97 -12.17 -3.34
C ARG A 5 -18.00 -10.66 -3.05
N GLN A 6 -18.06 -10.27 -1.78
CA GLN A 6 -18.02 -8.86 -1.39
C GLN A 6 -16.71 -8.19 -1.81
N LEU A 7 -15.57 -8.87 -1.59
CA LEU A 7 -14.25 -8.39 -2.00
C LEU A 7 -14.13 -8.28 -3.53
N THR A 8 -14.62 -9.27 -4.26
CA THR A 8 -14.66 -9.24 -5.73
C THR A 8 -15.50 -8.05 -6.23
N ASN A 9 -16.67 -7.82 -5.64
CA ASN A 9 -17.55 -6.71 -6.02
C ASN A 9 -16.93 -5.34 -5.69
N LEU A 10 -16.24 -5.21 -4.55
CA LEU A 10 -15.59 -3.96 -4.15
C LEU A 10 -14.38 -3.64 -5.02
N THR A 11 -13.55 -4.64 -5.30
CA THR A 11 -12.29 -4.46 -6.04
C THR A 11 -12.49 -4.44 -7.55
N GLY A 12 -13.60 -4.98 -8.05
CA GLY A 12 -13.91 -5.02 -9.49
C GLY A 12 -12.99 -5.96 -10.27
N ASN A 13 -12.53 -7.05 -9.66
CA ASN A 13 -11.71 -8.08 -10.30
C ASN A 13 -12.50 -9.38 -10.55
N ALA A 14 -11.87 -10.37 -11.18
CA ALA A 14 -12.51 -11.68 -11.40
C ALA A 14 -12.49 -12.51 -10.10
N TRP A 15 -13.59 -13.23 -9.80
CA TRP A 15 -13.75 -13.97 -8.54
C TRP A 15 -12.65 -15.01 -8.29
N ASN A 16 -12.18 -15.68 -9.34
CA ASN A 16 -11.05 -16.62 -9.26
C ASN A 16 -9.74 -15.93 -8.82
N LYS A 17 -9.55 -14.65 -9.16
CA LYS A 17 -8.39 -13.85 -8.73
C LYS A 17 -8.55 -13.38 -7.28
N THR A 18 -9.75 -13.21 -6.76
CA THR A 18 -9.97 -12.95 -5.33
C THR A 18 -9.68 -14.18 -4.48
N LEU A 19 -10.07 -15.37 -4.96
CA LEU A 19 -9.85 -16.63 -4.24
C LEU A 19 -8.37 -17.06 -4.23
N ASN A 20 -7.66 -16.87 -5.34
CA ASN A 20 -6.28 -17.32 -5.52
C ASN A 20 -5.23 -16.19 -5.51
N GLY A 21 -5.66 -14.93 -5.36
CA GLY A 21 -4.78 -13.75 -5.42
C GLY A 21 -4.62 -13.07 -4.07
N GLY A 22 -3.50 -12.35 -3.92
CA GLY A 22 -3.20 -11.59 -2.70
C GLY A 22 -3.81 -10.18 -2.68
N GLN A 23 -3.74 -9.53 -1.51
CA GLN A 23 -4.22 -8.16 -1.26
C GLN A 23 -3.63 -7.14 -2.25
N ALA A 24 -2.37 -7.29 -2.65
CA ALA A 24 -1.74 -6.40 -3.61
C ALA A 24 -2.48 -6.35 -4.96
N LYS A 25 -2.98 -7.49 -5.46
CA LYS A 25 -3.78 -7.52 -6.70
C LYS A 25 -5.10 -6.80 -6.51
N GLN A 26 -5.74 -6.98 -5.35
CA GLN A 26 -7.00 -6.31 -5.03
C GLN A 26 -6.82 -4.78 -5.00
N ASN A 27 -5.74 -4.30 -4.35
CA ASN A 27 -5.38 -2.88 -4.31
C ASN A 27 -5.02 -2.32 -5.70
N GLU A 28 -4.39 -3.11 -6.56
CA GLU A 28 -4.11 -2.70 -7.93
C GLU A 28 -5.40 -2.46 -8.73
N TYR A 29 -6.38 -3.37 -8.63
CA TYR A 29 -7.65 -3.25 -9.36
C TYR A 29 -8.49 -2.06 -8.90
N ILE A 30 -8.58 -1.83 -7.58
CA ILE A 30 -9.37 -0.68 -7.08
C ILE A 30 -8.76 0.65 -7.53
N LEU A 31 -7.43 0.78 -7.52
CA LEU A 31 -6.73 1.97 -8.01
C LEU A 31 -6.90 2.14 -9.52
N LEU A 32 -6.83 1.05 -10.29
CA LEU A 32 -7.03 1.09 -11.74
C LEU A 32 -8.42 1.62 -12.12
N HIS A 33 -9.46 1.16 -11.42
CA HIS A 33 -10.83 1.65 -11.62
C HIS A 33 -10.95 3.14 -11.30
N GLU A 34 -10.32 3.59 -10.20
CA GLU A 34 -10.32 5.00 -9.81
C GLU A 34 -9.58 5.90 -10.80
N PHE A 35 -8.37 5.51 -11.26
CA PHE A 35 -7.64 6.29 -12.26
C PHE A 35 -8.37 6.35 -13.60
N HIS A 36 -9.00 5.24 -14.02
CA HIS A 36 -9.81 5.24 -15.23
C HIS A 36 -11.04 6.16 -15.12
N ARG A 37 -11.64 6.26 -13.91
CA ARG A 37 -12.71 7.21 -13.62
C ARG A 37 -12.23 8.66 -13.67
N LEU A 38 -11.03 8.93 -13.13
CA LEU A 38 -10.40 10.25 -13.11
C LEU A 38 -9.70 10.65 -14.43
N LYS A 39 -9.70 9.76 -15.45
CA LYS A 39 -9.04 9.97 -16.75
C LYS A 39 -7.53 10.22 -16.65
N CYS A 40 -6.89 9.62 -15.64
CA CYS A 40 -5.44 9.61 -15.51
C CYS A 40 -4.84 8.42 -16.27
N ILE A 41 -3.64 8.61 -16.82
CA ILE A 41 -2.83 7.52 -17.39
C ILE A 41 -2.14 6.81 -16.23
N TYR A 42 -2.31 5.49 -16.14
CA TYR A 42 -1.66 4.67 -15.12
C TYR A 42 -0.35 4.06 -15.66
N PRO A 43 0.65 3.78 -14.82
CA PRO A 43 1.90 3.19 -15.25
C PRO A 43 1.71 1.75 -15.75
N ASP A 44 2.38 1.41 -16.84
CA ASP A 44 2.34 0.05 -17.38
C ASP A 44 2.89 -0.97 -16.37
N LYS A 45 2.28 -2.16 -16.39
CA LYS A 45 2.67 -3.26 -15.52
C LYS A 45 4.08 -3.70 -15.85
N THR A 46 5.02 -3.46 -14.93
CA THR A 46 6.40 -3.90 -15.08
C THR A 46 6.50 -5.39 -14.82
N TYR A 47 6.40 -6.18 -15.89
CA TYR A 47 6.86 -7.57 -15.84
C TYR A 47 8.37 -7.51 -15.83
N HIS A 48 9.00 -7.77 -14.68
CA HIS A 48 10.45 -7.93 -14.61
C HIS A 48 10.86 -9.09 -15.53
N LYS A 49 11.11 -8.79 -16.82
CA LYS A 49 11.88 -9.66 -17.68
C LYS A 49 13.27 -9.64 -17.09
N LYS A 50 13.68 -10.74 -16.46
CA LYS A 50 15.08 -10.96 -16.15
C LYS A 50 15.82 -10.94 -17.49
N ALA A 51 16.46 -9.82 -17.82
CA ALA A 51 17.40 -9.78 -18.94
C ALA A 51 18.56 -10.74 -18.58
N PRO A 52 18.96 -11.65 -19.48
CA PRO A 52 20.13 -12.46 -19.24
C PRO A 52 21.36 -11.54 -19.39
N GLY A 53 22.02 -11.20 -18.29
CA GLY A 53 23.32 -10.52 -18.31
C GLY A 53 23.35 -9.02 -17.96
N GLY A 54 22.27 -8.43 -17.46
CA GLY A 54 22.31 -7.07 -16.90
C GLY A 54 22.44 -7.11 -15.38
N VAL A 55 23.45 -6.44 -14.81
CA VAL A 55 23.49 -6.09 -13.38
C VAL A 55 22.23 -5.27 -13.11
N GLY A 56 21.16 -5.96 -12.74
CA GLY A 56 19.92 -5.33 -12.37
C GLY A 56 20.20 -4.51 -11.14
N ASN A 57 20.35 -3.19 -11.32
CA ASN A 57 20.01 -2.25 -10.28
C ASN A 57 18.55 -2.54 -9.93
N LYS A 58 18.35 -3.49 -9.01
CA LYS A 58 17.20 -3.53 -8.13
C LYS A 58 17.15 -2.10 -7.62
N GLY A 59 16.23 -1.28 -8.15
CA GLY A 59 15.95 0.02 -7.56
C GLY A 59 15.83 -0.27 -6.07
N LYS A 60 16.82 0.21 -5.31
CA LYS A 60 16.84 0.02 -3.87
C LYS A 60 15.55 0.65 -3.43
N TRP A 61 14.58 -0.17 -3.04
CA TRP A 61 13.50 0.35 -2.23
C TRP A 61 14.21 0.80 -0.97
N ASP A 62 14.39 2.11 -0.85
CA ASP A 62 14.88 2.67 0.38
C ASP A 62 13.94 2.17 1.47
N ASN A 63 14.51 1.52 2.47
CA ASN A 63 13.74 1.00 3.57
C ASN A 63 13.15 2.21 4.30
N PHE A 64 11.90 2.54 4.00
CA PHE A 64 11.18 3.60 4.70
C PHE A 64 11.00 3.22 6.17
N LYS A 65 11.08 4.21 7.04
CA LYS A 65 10.84 4.00 8.47
C LYS A 65 9.40 3.54 8.67
N GLY A 66 9.23 2.39 9.33
CA GLY A 66 7.92 1.81 9.64
C GLY A 66 7.30 2.39 10.91
N GLY A 67 6.42 1.60 11.55
CA GLY A 67 5.81 1.97 12.82
C GLY A 67 6.84 2.16 13.95
N LEU A 68 6.62 3.16 14.80
CA LEU A 68 7.43 3.41 15.99
C LEU A 68 6.98 2.47 17.12
N VAL A 69 7.94 1.76 17.72
CA VAL A 69 7.71 0.92 18.90
C VAL A 69 8.41 1.58 20.09
N PHE A 70 7.65 1.90 21.13
CA PHE A 70 8.22 2.42 22.37
C PHE A 70 8.85 1.29 23.19
N GLU A 71 9.96 1.61 23.85
CA GLU A 71 10.59 0.69 24.80
C GLU A 71 9.64 0.40 25.98
N PRO A 72 9.38 -0.88 26.30
CA PRO A 72 8.42 -1.24 27.33
C PRO A 72 8.95 -0.89 28.73
N LYS A 73 8.12 -0.21 29.54
CA LYS A 73 8.40 0.00 30.97
C LYS A 73 8.04 -1.25 31.77
N ARG A 74 9.06 -2.04 32.11
CA ARG A 74 8.91 -3.30 32.85
C ARG A 74 8.70 -3.02 34.35
N SER A 75 7.49 -3.21 34.85
CA SER A 75 7.20 -3.34 36.29
C SER A 75 5.92 -4.16 36.49
N LEU A 76 5.59 -4.46 37.75
CA LEU A 76 4.27 -4.99 38.11
C LEU A 76 3.27 -3.82 38.10
N TRP A 77 2.20 -3.94 37.33
CA TRP A 77 1.16 -2.92 37.20
C TRP A 77 -0.19 -3.47 37.65
N ASP A 78 -0.83 -2.83 38.62
CA ASP A 78 -2.17 -3.23 39.12
C ASP A 78 -3.31 -2.72 38.23
N LYS A 79 -3.05 -1.77 37.33
CA LYS A 79 -4.02 -1.19 36.38
C LYS A 79 -3.42 -1.13 34.98
N CYS A 80 -4.17 -1.59 33.98
CA CYS A 80 -3.78 -1.51 32.58
C CYS A 80 -4.62 -0.43 31.87
N ILE A 81 -3.96 0.47 31.14
CA ILE A 81 -4.60 1.44 30.24
C ILE A 81 -4.08 1.15 28.83
N VAL A 82 -4.98 0.80 27.91
CA VAL A 82 -4.68 0.57 26.50
C VAL A 82 -5.36 1.65 25.69
N ILE A 83 -4.57 2.38 24.89
CA ILE A 83 -5.08 3.37 23.96
C ILE A 83 -4.84 2.85 22.55
N HIS A 84 -5.90 2.87 21.72
CA HIS A 84 -5.83 2.47 20.32
C HIS A 84 -6.51 3.54 19.46
N ILE A 85 -5.87 3.90 18.34
CA ILE A 85 -6.47 4.76 17.32
C ILE A 85 -7.03 3.86 16.23
N ASN A 86 -8.33 3.93 16.00
CA ASN A 86 -8.98 3.14 14.96
C ASN A 86 -8.52 3.63 13.58
N SER A 87 -7.96 2.72 12.78
CA SER A 87 -7.56 2.99 11.39
C SER A 87 -6.58 4.15 11.22
N LEU A 88 -5.48 4.13 11.98
CA LEU A 88 -4.44 5.18 11.94
C LEU A 88 -3.99 5.56 10.52
N TYR A 89 -3.56 4.59 9.70
CA TYR A 89 -3.03 4.88 8.35
C TYR A 89 -4.08 5.47 7.39
N PRO A 90 -5.29 4.90 7.24
CA PRO A 90 -6.34 5.54 6.45
C PRO A 90 -6.66 6.97 6.88
N ASN A 91 -6.70 7.23 8.20
CA ASN A 91 -7.00 8.57 8.71
C ASN A 91 -5.89 9.56 8.36
N ILE A 92 -4.62 9.17 8.49
CA ILE A 92 -3.48 10.03 8.10
C ILE A 92 -3.52 10.35 6.60
N ILE A 93 -3.80 9.36 5.74
CA ILE A 93 -3.89 9.55 4.29
C ILE A 93 -4.97 10.59 3.94
N GLN A 94 -6.12 10.52 4.62
CA GLN A 94 -7.25 11.43 4.39
C GLN A 94 -6.99 12.84 4.91
N GLU A 95 -6.48 12.96 6.15
CA GLU A 95 -6.22 14.23 6.82
C GLU A 95 -5.23 15.09 6.01
N TYR A 96 -4.13 14.48 5.58
CA TYR A 96 -3.08 15.17 4.84
C TYR A 96 -3.24 15.10 3.32
N LYS A 97 -4.33 14.52 2.81
CA LYS A 97 -4.61 14.33 1.37
C LYS A 97 -3.41 13.74 0.62
N ILE A 98 -2.85 12.67 1.17
CA ILE A 98 -1.70 11.97 0.60
C ILE A 98 -2.19 11.21 -0.64
N ASP A 99 -1.76 11.65 -1.81
CA ASP A 99 -2.10 11.03 -3.09
C ASP A 99 -0.92 11.16 -4.05
N PHE A 100 -0.92 10.35 -5.10
CA PHE A 100 0.08 10.40 -6.17
C PHE A 100 0.10 11.75 -6.91
N THR A 101 -0.99 12.51 -6.82
CA THR A 101 -1.13 13.82 -7.46
C THR A 101 -0.67 14.98 -6.57
N THR A 102 -0.64 14.80 -5.25
CA THR A 102 -0.34 15.86 -4.28
C THR A 102 1.09 15.84 -3.78
N LEU A 103 1.78 14.70 -3.93
CA LEU A 103 3.18 14.58 -3.58
C LEU A 103 4.04 15.08 -4.75
N GLU A 104 4.86 16.10 -4.48
CA GLU A 104 5.94 16.48 -5.39
C GLU A 104 6.95 15.33 -5.41
N CYS A 105 7.28 14.84 -6.61
CA CYS A 105 8.37 13.91 -6.77
C CYS A 105 9.65 14.69 -6.45
N LEU A 106 10.15 14.57 -5.22
CA LEU A 106 11.48 15.06 -4.86
C LEU A 106 12.45 14.38 -5.82
N GLN A 107 12.89 15.13 -6.83
CA GLN A 107 14.03 14.74 -7.62
C GLN A 107 15.18 14.59 -6.64
N ASP A 108 15.88 13.46 -6.70
CA ASP A 108 17.14 13.25 -6.00
C ASP A 108 18.09 14.38 -6.39
N VAL A 109 18.10 15.47 -5.63
CA VAL A 109 19.18 16.45 -5.65
C VAL A 109 20.38 15.71 -5.08
N SER A 110 21.08 15.09 -6.00
CA SER A 110 22.40 14.51 -5.78
C SER A 110 23.37 15.68 -5.69
N ASP A 111 23.58 16.19 -4.47
CA ASP A 111 24.75 16.97 -4.10
C ASP A 111 25.59 16.17 -3.07
#